data_AF-A0AAD5BWP5-F1
#
_entry.id   AF-A0AAD5BWP5-F1
#
_cell.length_a   1.000
_cell.length_b   1.000
_cell.length_c   1.000
_cell.angle_alpha   90.00
_cell.angle_beta   90.00
_cell.angle_gamma   90.00
#
_symmetry.space_group_name_H-M   'P 1'
#
loop_
_entity.id
_entity.type
_entity.pdbx_description
1 polymer ?
#
loop_
_entity_poly.entity_id
_entity_poly.type
_entity_poly.pdbx_seq_one_letter_code
_entity_poly.pdbx_strand_id
1 'polypeptide(L)'
;MSDTPANELSKTINGSQFDANTIADVKSWLSSQFDAAGKDHVPDFEYTSRTIQHLHNLATVSQSKTQAASIIANDFRLKATEYRAQAARIREILENVGLAQEGLPANVVASSQVLANVANLLNIRDTELSSFLVAMGDVSLRKTGVEDKRAKVQKESKILLDYTRKAIARLTYLKRTLAQLEDDVAPCETQMDGWKTNLAILVSKERQYLQQYSNYKAMLNRVGYTPEISHGMLVEMAEHRKDLEKKTKPILDTLRSYQDLPPDKALAALAIEDKKRQYNAAEKYLEDVLQSALATSED
;
A
#
# COMPACT_ATOMS: atom_id res chain seq x y z
N MET A 1 46.55 -0.78 -58.51
CA MET A 1 45.66 -1.85 -59.02
C MET A 1 46.46 -3.14 -58.86
N SER A 2 46.19 -4.05 -57.93
CA SER A 2 44.96 -4.37 -57.18
C SER A 2 45.32 -5.36 -56.06
N ASP A 3 44.67 -5.18 -54.91
CA ASP A 3 44.26 -6.10 -53.83
C ASP A 3 45.19 -7.18 -53.20
N THR A 4 45.43 -6.94 -51.90
CA THR A 4 45.61 -7.77 -50.67
C THR A 4 44.95 -9.19 -50.63
N PRO A 5 45.04 -9.99 -49.53
CA PRO A 5 46.14 -10.38 -48.60
C PRO A 5 46.13 -11.90 -48.24
N ALA A 6 47.12 -12.42 -47.49
CA ALA A 6 46.93 -13.52 -46.52
C ALA A 6 48.23 -13.78 -45.72
N ASN A 7 48.38 -13.09 -44.59
CA ASN A 7 49.33 -13.51 -43.56
C ASN A 7 48.76 -13.19 -42.18
N GLU A 8 47.73 -13.93 -41.80
CA GLU A 8 47.09 -13.87 -40.48
C GLU A 8 46.89 -15.32 -40.00
N LEU A 9 47.96 -15.97 -39.52
CA LEU A 9 47.86 -17.28 -38.86
C LEU A 9 48.98 -17.55 -37.84
N SER A 10 49.63 -16.51 -37.32
CA SER A 10 50.73 -16.65 -36.36
C SER A 10 50.57 -15.76 -35.13
N LYS A 11 49.42 -15.82 -34.45
CA LYS A 11 49.24 -15.12 -33.17
C LYS A 11 48.27 -15.76 -32.16
N THR A 12 48.16 -17.10 -32.16
CA THR A 12 47.27 -17.82 -31.21
C THR A 12 47.97 -18.91 -30.38
N ILE A 13 49.31 -18.90 -30.29
CA ILE A 13 50.06 -19.96 -29.57
C ILE A 13 50.49 -19.52 -28.15
N ASN A 14 50.52 -18.22 -27.83
CA ASN A 14 51.03 -17.75 -26.53
C ASN A 14 50.01 -17.78 -25.37
N GLY A 15 48.71 -18.00 -25.63
CA GLY A 15 47.67 -18.03 -24.59
C GLY A 15 47.62 -19.35 -23.81
N SER A 16 47.80 -20.49 -24.49
CA SER A 16 47.64 -21.82 -23.88
C SER A 16 48.77 -22.20 -22.92
N GLN A 17 49.98 -21.69 -23.15
CA GLN A 17 51.14 -22.01 -22.31
C GLN A 17 51.16 -21.18 -21.02
N PHE A 18 50.62 -19.96 -21.07
CA PHE A 18 50.46 -19.11 -19.90
C PHE A 18 49.46 -19.73 -18.91
N ASP A 19 48.33 -20.23 -19.39
CA ASP A 19 47.33 -20.87 -18.53
C ASP A 19 47.85 -22.15 -17.87
N ALA A 20 48.63 -22.97 -18.58
CA ALA A 20 49.15 -24.24 -18.04
C ALA A 20 50.11 -24.05 -16.85
N ASN A 21 51.06 -23.11 -16.95
CA ASN A 21 51.99 -22.81 -15.87
C ASN A 21 51.26 -22.18 -14.67
N THR A 22 50.36 -21.23 -14.93
CA THR A 22 49.56 -20.56 -13.89
C THR A 22 48.67 -21.56 -13.14
N ILE A 23 48.10 -22.54 -13.84
CA ILE A 23 47.31 -23.63 -13.22
C ILE A 23 48.19 -24.52 -12.34
N ALA A 24 49.40 -24.87 -12.79
CA ALA A 24 50.33 -25.70 -12.00
C ALA A 24 50.77 -24.99 -10.71
N ASP A 25 51.08 -23.69 -10.79
CA ASP A 25 51.43 -22.86 -9.64
C ASP A 25 50.28 -22.77 -8.63
N VAL A 26 49.06 -22.54 -9.11
CA VAL A 26 47.85 -22.53 -8.26
C VAL A 26 47.61 -23.89 -7.61
N LYS A 27 47.76 -25.00 -8.34
CA LYS A 27 47.58 -26.36 -7.79
C LYS A 27 48.60 -26.68 -6.71
N SER A 28 49.88 -26.35 -6.93
CA SER A 28 50.94 -26.59 -5.96
C SER A 28 50.75 -25.73 -4.70
N TRP A 29 50.38 -24.46 -4.87
CA TRP A 29 50.03 -23.57 -3.76
C TRP A 29 48.84 -24.09 -2.97
N LEU A 30 47.74 -24.46 -3.64
CA LEU A 30 46.56 -25.02 -2.97
C LEU A 30 46.90 -26.31 -2.20
N SER A 31 47.66 -27.22 -2.80
CA SER A 31 48.08 -28.45 -2.11
C SER A 31 48.86 -28.12 -0.83
N SER A 32 49.86 -27.24 -0.92
CA SER A 32 50.63 -26.79 0.25
C SER A 32 49.78 -26.14 1.34
N GLN A 33 48.78 -25.33 0.99
CA GLN A 33 47.91 -24.69 1.98
C GLN A 33 46.93 -25.67 2.65
N PHE A 34 46.41 -26.65 1.90
CA PHE A 34 45.51 -27.66 2.43
C PHE A 34 46.26 -28.68 3.30
N ASP A 35 47.47 -29.07 2.88
CA ASP A 35 48.37 -29.91 3.68
C ASP A 35 48.71 -29.22 5.01
N ALA A 36 49.06 -27.92 4.97
CA ALA A 36 49.33 -27.14 6.19
C ALA A 36 48.11 -27.01 7.11
N ALA A 37 46.89 -27.11 6.57
CA ALA A 37 45.65 -27.11 7.32
C ALA A 37 45.20 -28.52 7.78
N GLY A 38 46.00 -29.56 7.52
CA GLY A 38 45.69 -30.95 7.87
C GLY A 38 44.55 -31.55 7.05
N LYS A 39 44.39 -31.13 5.79
CA LYS A 39 43.39 -31.69 4.86
C LYS A 39 44.06 -32.55 3.80
N ASP A 40 43.57 -33.76 3.63
CA ASP A 40 44.19 -34.78 2.74
C ASP A 40 44.07 -34.48 1.24
N HIS A 41 43.17 -33.57 0.83
CA HIS A 41 43.01 -33.20 -0.59
C HIS A 41 42.48 -31.78 -0.78
N VAL A 42 42.80 -31.20 -1.93
CA VAL A 42 42.21 -29.96 -2.43
C VAL A 42 40.84 -30.28 -3.05
N PRO A 43 39.74 -29.65 -2.62
CA PRO A 43 38.43 -29.84 -3.23
C PRO A 43 38.44 -29.49 -4.72
N ASP A 44 37.64 -30.22 -5.50
CA ASP A 44 37.47 -29.92 -6.92
C ASP A 44 36.88 -28.52 -7.11
N PHE A 45 37.45 -27.76 -8.05
CA PHE A 45 36.99 -26.43 -8.41
C PHE A 45 36.94 -26.28 -9.93
N GLU A 46 36.14 -25.33 -10.39
CA GLU A 46 35.98 -25.06 -11.81
C GLU A 46 37.23 -24.38 -12.40
N TYR A 47 37.84 -25.04 -13.39
CA TYR A 47 39.02 -24.55 -14.13
C TYR A 47 38.63 -23.54 -15.22
N THR A 48 37.93 -22.48 -14.83
CA THR A 48 37.63 -21.35 -15.71
C THR A 48 38.77 -20.34 -15.65
N SER A 49 39.12 -19.70 -16.77
CA SER A 49 40.19 -18.68 -16.85
C SER A 49 40.06 -17.58 -15.77
N ARG A 50 38.83 -17.11 -15.52
CA ARG A 50 38.51 -16.16 -14.44
C ARG A 50 38.84 -16.73 -13.04
N THR A 51 38.49 -17.99 -12.78
CA THR A 51 38.73 -18.65 -11.49
C THR A 51 40.23 -18.86 -11.27
N ILE A 52 40.97 -19.31 -12.29
CA ILE A 52 42.42 -19.48 -12.24
C ILE A 52 43.12 -18.14 -12.01
N GLN A 53 42.70 -17.07 -12.69
CA GLN A 53 43.28 -15.75 -12.48
C GLN A 53 43.03 -15.24 -11.05
N HIS A 54 41.82 -15.41 -10.51
CA HIS A 54 41.52 -15.06 -9.12
C HIS A 54 42.35 -15.89 -8.12
N LEU A 55 42.46 -17.20 -8.33
CA LEU A 55 43.26 -18.09 -7.48
C LEU A 55 44.74 -17.78 -7.56
N HIS A 56 45.27 -17.47 -8.75
CA HIS A 56 46.66 -17.07 -8.93
C HIS A 56 46.96 -15.76 -8.20
N ASN A 57 46.09 -14.75 -8.34
CA ASN A 57 46.22 -13.50 -7.58
C ASN A 57 46.19 -13.75 -6.08
N LEU A 58 45.30 -14.64 -5.61
CA LEU A 58 45.22 -15.03 -4.21
C LEU A 58 46.51 -15.74 -3.76
N ALA A 59 47.05 -16.63 -4.58
CA ALA A 59 48.31 -17.33 -4.32
C ALA A 59 49.48 -16.36 -4.21
N THR A 60 49.62 -15.41 -5.15
CA THR A 60 50.66 -14.38 -5.11
C THR A 60 50.55 -13.52 -3.84
N VAL A 61 49.33 -13.08 -3.49
CA VAL A 61 49.10 -12.28 -2.27
C VAL A 61 49.36 -13.10 -1.00
N SER A 62 48.97 -14.37 -0.98
CA SER A 62 49.24 -15.28 0.14
C SER A 62 50.74 -15.50 0.33
N GLN A 63 51.44 -15.88 -0.74
CA GLN A 63 52.87 -16.18 -0.69
C GLN A 63 53.71 -14.96 -0.31
N SER A 64 53.40 -13.78 -0.86
CA SER A 64 54.08 -12.53 -0.47
C SER A 64 53.84 -12.18 1.00
N LYS A 65 52.63 -12.38 1.52
CA LYS A 65 52.34 -12.20 2.95
C LYS A 65 53.09 -13.20 3.83
N THR A 66 53.12 -14.48 3.44
CA THR A 66 53.86 -15.53 4.16
C THR A 66 55.35 -15.23 4.18
N GLN A 67 55.92 -14.80 3.05
CA GLN A 67 57.31 -14.38 2.96
C GLN A 67 57.59 -13.17 3.87
N ALA A 68 56.76 -12.13 3.81
CA ALA A 68 56.89 -10.96 4.67
C ALA A 68 56.81 -11.34 6.16
N ALA A 69 55.86 -12.20 6.53
CA ALA A 69 55.73 -12.71 7.90
C ALA A 69 56.98 -13.50 8.32
N SER A 70 57.54 -14.33 7.45
CA SER A 70 58.77 -15.08 7.72
C SER A 70 59.97 -14.14 7.91
N ILE A 71 60.10 -13.09 7.11
CA ILE A 71 61.17 -12.09 7.25
C ILE A 71 61.05 -11.38 8.61
N ILE A 72 59.84 -10.92 8.96
CA ILE A 72 59.58 -10.25 10.23
C ILE A 72 59.84 -11.19 11.43
N ALA A 73 59.44 -12.46 11.33
CA ALA A 73 59.70 -13.45 12.36
C ALA A 73 61.20 -13.70 12.58
N ASN A 74 61.97 -13.77 11.49
CA ASN A 74 63.43 -13.91 11.54
C ASN A 74 64.10 -12.67 12.15
N ASP A 75 63.67 -11.48 11.76
CA ASP A 75 64.15 -10.21 12.33
C ASP A 75 63.86 -10.12 13.83
N PHE A 76 62.65 -10.46 14.27
CA PHE A 76 62.32 -10.49 15.69
C PHE A 76 63.14 -11.52 16.46
N ARG A 77 63.42 -12.68 15.87
CA ARG A 77 64.27 -13.69 16.50
C ARG A 77 65.70 -13.17 16.68
N LEU A 78 66.26 -12.52 15.66
CA LEU A 78 67.58 -11.91 15.73
C LEU A 78 67.63 -10.80 16.80
N LYS A 79 66.69 -9.85 16.76
CA LYS A 79 66.57 -8.80 17.79
C LYS A 79 66.46 -9.38 19.18
N ALA A 80 65.65 -10.42 19.37
CA ALA A 80 65.52 -11.09 20.66
C ALA A 80 66.83 -11.74 21.13
N THR A 81 67.67 -12.24 20.22
CA THR A 81 69.01 -12.73 20.59
C THR A 81 69.95 -11.60 20.96
N GLU A 82 69.94 -10.49 20.23
CA GLU A 82 70.75 -9.30 20.53
C GLU A 82 70.36 -8.67 21.87
N TYR A 83 69.06 -8.49 22.14
CA TYR A 83 68.57 -7.96 23.42
C TYR A 83 68.96 -8.86 24.60
N ARG A 84 68.94 -10.19 24.43
CA ARG A 84 69.40 -11.12 25.49
C ARG A 84 70.91 -11.00 25.74
N ALA A 85 71.72 -10.90 24.68
CA ALA A 85 73.16 -10.70 24.80
C ALA A 85 73.49 -9.36 25.47
N GLN A 86 72.81 -8.28 25.09
CA GLN A 86 72.99 -6.97 25.69
C GLN A 86 72.53 -6.94 27.15
N ALA A 87 71.42 -7.61 27.49
CA ALA A 87 70.98 -7.74 28.87
C ALA A 87 71.99 -8.50 29.74
N ALA A 88 72.61 -9.56 29.20
CA ALA A 88 73.69 -10.28 29.89
C ALA A 88 74.92 -9.39 30.11
N ARG A 89 75.36 -8.64 29.10
CA ARG A 89 76.46 -7.67 29.21
C ARG A 89 76.19 -6.60 30.25
N ILE A 90 74.99 -6.01 30.26
CA ILE A 90 74.61 -4.98 31.25
C ILE A 90 74.60 -5.57 32.66
N ARG A 91 74.09 -6.80 32.83
CA ARG A 91 74.09 -7.49 34.11
C ARG A 91 75.51 -7.68 34.65
N GLU A 92 76.43 -8.15 33.81
CA GLU A 92 77.85 -8.33 34.18
C GLU A 92 78.51 -6.99 34.58
N ILE A 93 78.24 -5.91 33.85
CA ILE A 93 78.74 -4.57 34.20
C ILE A 93 78.20 -4.13 35.57
N LEU A 94 76.90 -4.32 35.83
CA LEU A 94 76.29 -3.96 37.11
C LEU A 94 76.86 -4.79 38.27
N GLU A 95 77.08 -6.08 38.06
CA GLU A 95 77.73 -6.97 39.04
C GLU A 95 79.16 -6.48 39.37
N ASN A 96 79.96 -6.12 38.35
CA ASN A 96 81.32 -5.60 38.55
C ASN A 96 81.38 -4.27 39.31
N VAL A 97 80.33 -3.45 39.24
CA VAL A 97 80.23 -2.16 39.96
C VAL A 97 79.53 -2.32 41.33
N GLY A 98 79.16 -3.55 41.71
CA GLY A 98 78.50 -3.83 43.00
C GLY A 98 77.01 -3.49 43.02
N LEU A 99 76.39 -3.27 41.86
CA LEU A 99 74.96 -3.01 41.68
C LEU A 99 74.20 -4.26 41.20
N ALA A 100 74.64 -5.44 41.63
CA ALA A 100 73.95 -6.69 41.35
C ALA A 100 72.51 -6.63 41.87
N GLN A 101 71.56 -7.21 41.13
CA GLN A 101 70.14 -7.21 41.49
C GLN A 101 69.90 -7.79 42.90
N GLU A 102 70.67 -8.81 43.27
CA GLU A 102 70.57 -9.47 44.59
C GLU A 102 71.07 -8.60 45.75
N GLY A 103 71.91 -7.60 45.46
CA GLY A 103 72.41 -6.65 46.45
C GLY A 103 71.51 -5.43 46.64
N LEU A 104 70.46 -5.27 45.83
CA LEU A 104 69.57 -4.11 45.89
C LEU A 104 68.43 -4.31 46.90
N PRO A 105 67.99 -3.25 47.61
CA PRO A 105 66.79 -3.28 48.42
C PRO A 105 65.56 -3.70 47.61
N ALA A 106 64.70 -4.56 48.19
CA ALA A 106 63.55 -5.13 47.50
C ALA A 106 62.57 -4.08 46.93
N ASN A 107 62.42 -2.93 47.59
CA ASN A 107 61.61 -1.81 47.12
C ASN A 107 62.16 -1.16 45.83
N VAL A 108 63.48 -1.08 45.69
CA VAL A 108 64.14 -0.54 44.49
C VAL A 108 63.91 -1.50 43.33
N VAL A 109 64.11 -2.80 43.53
CA VAL A 109 63.86 -3.84 42.52
C VAL A 109 62.41 -3.81 42.06
N ALA A 110 61.45 -3.75 42.99
CA ALA A 110 60.03 -3.67 42.66
C ALA A 110 59.68 -2.40 41.85
N SER A 111 60.21 -1.24 42.25
CA SER A 111 59.96 0.03 41.56
C SER A 111 60.55 0.05 40.14
N SER A 112 61.78 -0.43 39.97
CA SER A 112 62.41 -0.57 38.66
C SER A 112 61.67 -1.56 37.75
N GLN A 113 61.15 -2.66 38.30
CA GLN A 113 60.34 -3.61 37.55
C GLN A 113 59.03 -2.98 37.07
N VAL A 114 58.36 -2.21 37.92
CA VAL A 114 57.13 -1.48 37.53
C VAL A 114 57.44 -0.49 36.41
N LEU A 115 58.50 0.31 36.54
CA LEU A 115 58.91 1.26 35.50
C LEU A 115 59.22 0.55 34.17
N ALA A 116 59.96 -0.55 34.20
CA ALA A 116 60.25 -1.34 33.00
C ALA A 116 58.97 -1.93 32.37
N ASN A 117 58.04 -2.43 33.18
CA ASN A 117 56.78 -2.98 32.70
C ASN A 117 55.90 -1.89 32.04
N VAL A 118 55.78 -0.72 32.67
CA VAL A 118 55.02 0.41 32.11
C VAL A 118 55.70 0.93 30.85
N ALA A 119 57.04 1.01 30.83
CA ALA A 119 57.80 1.41 29.65
C ALA A 119 57.55 0.47 28.46
N ASN A 120 57.59 -0.85 28.69
CA ASN A 120 57.28 -1.86 27.68
C ASN A 120 55.82 -1.76 27.21
N LEU A 121 54.87 -1.51 28.11
CA LEU A 121 53.45 -1.37 27.77
C LEU A 121 53.19 -0.12 26.90
N LEU A 122 53.90 0.97 27.20
CA LEU A 122 53.84 2.23 26.45
C LEU A 122 54.75 2.22 25.21
N ASN A 123 55.53 1.17 25.01
CA ASN A 123 56.50 1.03 23.93
C ASN A 123 57.53 2.18 23.87
N ILE A 124 58.02 2.60 25.03
CA ILE A 124 59.09 3.60 25.18
C ILE A 124 60.43 2.90 25.43
N ARG A 125 61.53 3.55 25.04
CA ARG A 125 62.89 2.96 25.07
C ARG A 125 63.74 3.43 26.25
N ASP A 126 63.27 4.45 26.95
CA ASP A 126 63.93 5.17 28.01
C ASP A 126 63.04 5.22 29.25
N THR A 127 63.63 5.64 30.38
CA THR A 127 62.90 5.84 31.63
C THR A 127 62.70 7.33 31.94
N GLU A 128 62.72 8.18 30.90
CA GLU A 128 62.51 9.63 31.06
C GLU A 128 61.04 9.97 31.31
N LEU A 129 60.79 10.87 32.27
CA LEU A 129 59.44 11.28 32.62
C LEU A 129 58.68 11.91 31.43
N SER A 130 59.38 12.71 30.62
CA SER A 130 58.86 13.31 29.38
C SER A 130 58.28 12.24 28.44
N SER A 131 59.05 11.18 28.17
CA SER A 131 58.65 10.06 27.31
C SER A 131 57.42 9.32 27.85
N PHE A 132 57.36 9.07 29.16
CA PHE A 132 56.17 8.51 29.80
C PHE A 132 54.94 9.41 29.65
N LEU A 133 55.07 10.71 29.91
CA LEU A 133 53.95 11.66 29.85
C LEU A 133 53.38 11.77 28.44
N VAL A 134 54.24 11.84 27.41
CA VAL A 134 53.81 11.87 26.01
C VAL A 134 53.08 10.57 25.64
N ALA A 135 53.67 9.41 25.93
CA ALA A 135 53.06 8.13 25.59
C ALA A 135 51.72 7.89 26.33
N MET A 136 51.62 8.28 27.60
CA MET A 136 50.36 8.23 28.34
C MET A 136 49.31 9.20 27.79
N GLY A 137 49.72 10.40 27.36
CA GLY A 137 48.87 11.37 26.68
C GLY A 137 48.30 10.80 25.38
N ASP A 138 49.14 10.21 24.55
CA ASP A 138 48.75 9.57 23.28
C ASP A 138 47.79 8.39 23.50
N VAL A 139 48.06 7.53 24.48
CA VAL A 139 47.15 6.43 24.86
C VAL A 139 45.80 6.99 25.33
N SER A 140 45.81 8.06 26.13
CA SER A 140 44.59 8.68 26.65
C SER A 140 43.75 9.31 25.54
N LEU A 141 44.38 10.02 24.59
CA LEU A 141 43.71 10.58 23.42
C LEU A 141 43.16 9.48 22.49
N ARG A 142 43.90 8.40 22.28
CA ARG A 142 43.40 7.25 21.51
C ARG A 142 42.21 6.59 22.21
N LYS A 143 42.26 6.46 23.54
CA LYS A 143 41.17 5.90 24.34
C LYS A 143 39.90 6.74 24.18
N THR A 144 39.97 8.06 24.36
CA THR A 144 38.80 8.93 24.20
C THR A 144 38.26 8.88 22.77
N GLY A 145 39.12 8.90 21.75
CA GLY A 145 38.70 8.77 20.35
C GLY A 145 38.01 7.44 20.03
N VAL A 146 38.41 6.34 20.67
CA VAL A 146 37.73 5.04 20.55
C VAL A 146 36.39 5.04 21.29
N GLU A 147 36.33 5.64 22.49
CA GLU A 147 35.08 5.78 23.25
C GLU A 147 34.05 6.61 22.50
N ASP A 148 34.45 7.71 21.86
CA ASP A 148 33.57 8.55 21.03
C ASP A 148 33.03 7.79 19.81
N LYS A 149 33.90 7.07 19.09
CA LYS A 149 33.49 6.22 17.95
C LYS A 149 32.51 5.14 18.41
N ARG A 150 32.78 4.50 19.56
CA ARG A 150 31.90 3.50 20.15
C ARG A 150 30.54 4.10 20.52
N ALA A 151 30.52 5.28 21.13
CA ALA A 151 29.29 5.99 21.46
C ALA A 151 28.48 6.36 20.21
N LYS A 152 29.14 6.78 19.13
CA LYS A 152 28.49 7.07 17.84
C LYS A 152 27.86 5.81 17.23
N VAL A 153 28.62 4.73 17.12
CA VAL A 153 28.13 3.43 16.60
C VAL A 153 26.96 2.91 17.46
N GLN A 154 27.03 3.07 18.77
CA GLN A 154 25.94 2.66 19.67
C GLN A 154 24.65 3.47 19.41
N LYS A 155 24.76 4.78 19.16
CA LYS A 155 23.61 5.63 18.79
C LYS A 155 23.01 5.22 17.45
N GLU A 156 23.85 5.04 16.43
CA GLU A 156 23.42 4.60 15.09
C GLU A 156 22.76 3.23 15.13
N SER A 157 23.32 2.29 15.88
CA SER A 157 22.75 0.96 16.10
C SER A 157 21.35 1.04 16.73
N LYS A 158 21.18 1.88 17.76
CA LYS A 158 19.86 2.10 18.39
C LYS A 158 18.83 2.65 17.41
N ILE A 159 19.21 3.64 16.61
CA ILE A 159 18.35 4.23 15.58
C ILE A 159 17.95 3.18 14.54
N LEU A 160 18.91 2.38 14.06
CA LEU A 160 18.66 1.34 13.08
C LEU A 160 17.71 0.28 13.62
N LEU A 161 17.90 -0.16 14.88
CA LEU A 161 16.99 -1.09 15.54
C LEU A 161 15.55 -0.54 15.63
N ASP A 162 15.38 0.74 15.92
CA ASP A 162 14.05 1.36 15.96
C ASP A 162 13.41 1.42 14.57
N TYR A 163 14.17 1.69 13.50
CA TYR A 163 13.68 1.58 12.13
C TYR A 163 13.27 0.15 11.78
N THR A 164 14.09 -0.84 12.13
CA THR A 164 13.78 -2.25 11.90
C THR A 164 12.51 -2.67 12.63
N ARG A 165 12.32 -2.26 13.89
CA ARG A 165 11.09 -2.53 14.66
C ARG A 165 9.86 -1.91 13.98
N LYS A 166 9.95 -0.65 13.54
CA LYS A 166 8.85 0.02 12.81
C LYS A 166 8.52 -0.70 11.50
N ALA A 167 9.54 -1.12 10.74
CA ALA A 167 9.36 -1.86 9.51
C ALA A 167 8.68 -3.22 9.75
N ILE A 168 9.10 -3.97 10.78
CA ILE A 168 8.48 -5.24 11.16
C ILE A 168 7.02 -5.03 11.56
N ALA A 169 6.71 -4.03 12.39
CA ALA A 169 5.34 -3.73 12.79
C ALA A 169 4.44 -3.42 11.58
N ARG A 170 4.94 -2.62 10.64
CA ARG A 170 4.22 -2.29 9.40
C ARG A 170 4.03 -3.52 8.49
N LEU A 171 5.05 -4.36 8.37
CA LEU A 171 4.96 -5.61 7.63
C LEU A 171 3.90 -6.54 8.23
N THR A 172 3.88 -6.69 9.56
CA THR A 172 2.89 -7.51 10.26
C THR A 172 1.47 -6.96 10.06
N TYR A 173 1.30 -5.64 10.11
CA TYR A 173 0.01 -5.01 9.80
C TYR A 173 -0.44 -5.31 8.37
N LEU A 174 0.43 -5.10 7.38
CA LEU A 174 0.13 -5.36 5.98
C LEU A 174 -0.22 -6.82 5.72
N LYS A 175 0.50 -7.77 6.34
CA LYS A 175 0.18 -9.20 6.25
C LYS A 175 -1.22 -9.51 6.79
N ARG A 176 -1.62 -8.90 7.90
CA ARG A 176 -2.96 -9.07 8.46
C ARG A 176 -4.04 -8.50 7.53
N THR A 177 -3.82 -7.30 6.98
CA THR A 177 -4.76 -6.69 6.04
C THR A 177 -4.90 -7.51 4.77
N LEU A 178 -3.79 -8.05 4.25
CA LEU A 178 -3.80 -8.92 3.08
C LEU A 178 -4.60 -10.20 3.35
N ALA A 179 -4.37 -10.86 4.49
CA ALA A 179 -5.14 -12.05 4.87
C ALA A 179 -6.65 -11.75 4.98
N GLN A 180 -7.03 -10.61 5.58
CA GLN A 180 -8.44 -10.21 5.64
C GLN A 180 -9.04 -9.99 4.25
N LEU A 181 -8.30 -9.32 3.35
CA LEU A 181 -8.76 -9.10 1.98
C LEU A 181 -8.90 -10.42 1.21
N GLU A 182 -7.99 -11.37 1.41
CA GLU A 182 -8.08 -12.71 0.83
C GLU A 182 -9.32 -13.47 1.34
N ASP A 183 -9.61 -13.40 2.64
CA ASP A 183 -10.81 -13.99 3.24
C ASP A 183 -12.11 -13.33 2.72
N ASP A 184 -12.09 -12.02 2.44
CA ASP A 184 -13.24 -11.27 1.94
C ASP A 184 -13.55 -11.51 0.44
N VAL A 185 -12.64 -12.13 -0.33
CA VAL A 185 -12.87 -12.41 -1.76
C VAL A 185 -14.00 -13.42 -1.98
N ALA A 186 -13.96 -14.56 -1.30
CA ALA A 186 -14.96 -15.64 -1.46
C ALA A 186 -16.41 -15.19 -1.18
N PRO A 187 -16.73 -14.46 -0.10
CA PRO A 187 -18.09 -13.96 0.12
C PRO A 187 -18.50 -12.90 -0.91
N CYS A 188 -17.58 -12.03 -1.35
CA CYS A 188 -17.84 -11.08 -2.43
C CYS A 188 -18.18 -11.80 -3.75
N GLU A 189 -17.42 -12.82 -4.13
CA GLU A 189 -17.69 -13.63 -5.33
C GLU A 189 -19.06 -14.31 -5.25
N THR A 190 -19.38 -14.92 -4.10
CA THR A 190 -20.69 -15.54 -3.86
C THR A 190 -21.83 -14.53 -4.00
N GLN A 191 -21.66 -13.31 -3.48
CA GLN A 191 -22.63 -12.23 -3.61
C GLN A 191 -22.79 -11.79 -5.07
N MET A 192 -21.68 -11.62 -5.79
CA MET A 192 -21.69 -11.28 -7.21
C MET A 192 -22.40 -12.33 -8.06
N ASP A 193 -22.17 -13.62 -7.79
CA ASP A 193 -22.85 -14.71 -8.47
C ASP A 193 -24.37 -14.72 -8.18
N GLY A 194 -24.75 -14.40 -6.94
CA GLY A 194 -26.15 -14.19 -6.56
C GLY A 194 -26.80 -13.05 -7.36
N TRP A 195 -26.12 -11.90 -7.47
CA TRP A 195 -26.59 -10.77 -8.27
C TRP A 195 -26.68 -11.09 -9.76
N LYS A 196 -25.68 -11.80 -10.30
CA LYS A 196 -25.66 -12.25 -11.69
C LYS A 196 -26.84 -13.16 -12.02
N THR A 197 -27.16 -14.08 -11.11
CA THR A 197 -28.32 -14.97 -11.23
C THR A 197 -29.63 -14.20 -11.17
N ASN A 198 -29.77 -13.31 -10.18
CA ASN A 198 -30.96 -12.46 -10.04
C ASN A 198 -31.17 -11.56 -11.26
N LEU A 199 -30.09 -10.99 -11.81
CA LEU A 199 -30.15 -10.17 -13.02
C LEU A 199 -30.65 -10.98 -14.22
N ALA A 200 -30.18 -12.21 -14.40
CA ALA A 200 -30.67 -13.09 -15.46
C ALA A 200 -32.18 -13.37 -15.31
N ILE A 201 -32.66 -13.57 -14.08
CA ILE A 201 -34.09 -13.73 -13.79
C ILE A 201 -34.85 -12.44 -14.13
N LEU A 202 -34.35 -11.26 -13.75
CA LEU A 202 -35.00 -9.98 -14.03
C LEU A 202 -35.10 -9.71 -15.53
N VAL A 203 -34.06 -9.97 -16.31
CA VAL A 203 -34.08 -9.87 -17.79
C VAL A 203 -35.13 -10.81 -18.39
N SER A 204 -35.26 -12.03 -17.86
CA SER A 204 -36.28 -12.97 -18.33
C SER A 204 -37.71 -12.46 -18.03
N LYS A 205 -37.93 -11.87 -16.84
CA LYS A 205 -39.21 -11.29 -16.43
C LYS A 205 -39.56 -10.04 -17.24
N GLU A 206 -38.59 -9.18 -17.51
CA GLU A 206 -38.76 -8.02 -18.37
C GLU A 206 -39.28 -8.45 -19.76
N ARG A 207 -38.65 -9.45 -20.37
CA ARG A 207 -39.09 -9.99 -21.66
C ARG A 207 -40.51 -10.55 -21.59
N GLN A 208 -40.84 -11.25 -20.51
CA GLN A 208 -42.20 -11.76 -20.28
C GLN A 208 -43.21 -10.62 -20.18
N TYR A 209 -42.93 -9.58 -19.39
CA TYR A 209 -43.83 -8.44 -19.23
C TYR A 209 -44.01 -7.64 -20.51
N LEU A 210 -42.94 -7.44 -21.29
CA LEU A 210 -43.03 -6.80 -22.60
C LEU A 210 -43.91 -7.61 -23.57
N GLN A 211 -43.77 -8.93 -23.57
CA GLN A 211 -44.62 -9.80 -24.38
C GLN A 211 -46.09 -9.73 -23.93
N GLN A 212 -46.35 -9.79 -22.62
CA GLN A 212 -47.71 -9.66 -22.07
C GLN A 212 -48.32 -8.30 -22.39
N TYR A 213 -47.55 -7.22 -22.23
CA TYR A 213 -47.98 -5.87 -22.59
C TYR A 213 -48.33 -5.78 -24.08
N SER A 214 -47.49 -6.34 -24.97
CA SER A 214 -47.77 -6.40 -26.40
C SER A 214 -49.06 -7.16 -26.71
N ASN A 215 -49.27 -8.31 -26.04
CA ASN A 215 -50.48 -9.12 -26.19
C ASN A 215 -51.75 -8.36 -25.75
N TYR A 216 -51.72 -7.73 -24.57
CA TYR A 216 -52.85 -6.94 -24.08
C TYR A 216 -53.12 -5.74 -24.97
N LYS A 217 -52.08 -5.05 -25.44
CA LYS A 217 -52.21 -3.93 -26.39
C LYS A 217 -52.86 -4.39 -27.69
N ALA A 218 -52.47 -5.56 -28.22
CA ALA A 218 -53.11 -6.13 -29.40
C ALA A 218 -54.58 -6.50 -29.14
N MET A 219 -54.90 -7.04 -27.96
CA MET A 219 -56.29 -7.36 -27.56
C MET A 219 -57.15 -6.10 -27.44
N LEU A 220 -56.65 -5.05 -26.78
CA LEU A 220 -57.31 -3.75 -26.67
C LEU A 220 -57.59 -3.15 -28.06
N ASN A 221 -56.59 -3.17 -28.95
CA ASN A 221 -56.76 -2.72 -30.33
C ASN A 221 -57.81 -3.54 -31.09
N ARG A 222 -57.86 -4.87 -30.90
CA ARG A 222 -58.87 -5.75 -31.54
C ARG A 222 -60.29 -5.43 -31.08
N VAL A 223 -60.47 -5.06 -29.81
CA VAL A 223 -61.76 -4.67 -29.24
C VAL A 223 -62.13 -3.22 -29.63
N GLY A 224 -61.27 -2.51 -30.35
CA GLY A 224 -61.53 -1.13 -30.79
C GLY A 224 -61.41 -0.11 -29.66
N TYR A 225 -60.68 -0.44 -28.59
CA TYR A 225 -60.47 0.47 -27.47
C TYR A 225 -59.70 1.71 -27.92
N THR A 226 -60.30 2.89 -27.74
CA THR A 226 -59.62 4.19 -27.84
C THR A 226 -59.44 4.78 -26.44
N PRO A 227 -58.36 5.55 -26.19
CA PRO A 227 -58.12 6.19 -24.89
C PRO A 227 -59.29 7.07 -24.40
N GLU A 228 -60.14 7.53 -25.31
CA GLU A 228 -61.35 8.33 -25.05
C GLU A 228 -62.45 7.55 -24.31
N ILE A 229 -62.47 6.21 -24.43
CA ILE A 229 -63.42 5.32 -23.75
C ILE A 229 -62.85 4.89 -22.38
N SER A 230 -61.71 5.44 -21.96
CA SER A 230 -61.17 5.23 -20.61
C SER A 230 -62.18 5.72 -19.56
N HIS A 231 -62.32 4.99 -18.46
CA HIS A 231 -63.28 5.34 -17.40
C HIS A 231 -63.13 6.79 -16.92
N GLY A 232 -61.88 7.27 -16.74
CA GLY A 232 -61.63 8.66 -16.35
C GLY A 232 -62.16 9.67 -17.37
N MET A 233 -61.87 9.45 -18.66
CA MET A 233 -62.38 10.30 -19.75
C MET A 233 -63.92 10.24 -19.85
N LEU A 234 -64.51 9.06 -19.68
CA LEU A 234 -65.97 8.90 -19.71
C LEU A 234 -66.66 9.62 -18.54
N VAL A 235 -66.05 9.60 -17.35
CA VAL A 235 -66.54 10.35 -16.19
C VAL A 235 -66.45 11.85 -16.45
N GLU A 236 -65.31 12.35 -16.96
CA GLU A 236 -65.17 13.75 -17.35
C GLU A 236 -66.19 14.17 -18.41
N MET A 237 -66.41 13.34 -19.45
CA MET A 237 -67.43 13.59 -20.47
C MET A 237 -68.85 13.57 -19.91
N ALA A 238 -69.14 12.70 -18.93
CA ALA A 238 -70.43 12.63 -18.26
C ALA A 238 -70.68 13.87 -17.38
N GLU A 239 -69.66 14.33 -16.66
CA GLU A 239 -69.71 15.58 -15.89
C GLU A 239 -69.90 16.79 -16.81
N HIS A 240 -69.12 16.89 -17.89
CA HIS A 240 -69.30 17.96 -18.88
C HIS A 240 -70.70 17.92 -19.53
N ARG A 241 -71.23 16.72 -19.81
CA ARG A 241 -72.61 16.56 -20.28
C ARG A 241 -73.63 17.05 -19.25
N LYS A 242 -73.44 16.73 -17.97
CA LYS A 242 -74.30 17.18 -16.87
C LYS A 242 -74.28 18.69 -16.71
N ASP A 243 -73.11 19.32 -16.85
CA ASP A 243 -72.96 20.77 -16.82
C ASP A 243 -73.62 21.45 -18.01
N LEU A 244 -73.48 20.88 -19.21
CA LEU A 244 -74.23 21.32 -20.40
C LEU A 244 -75.73 21.20 -20.17
N GLU A 245 -76.21 20.06 -19.66
CA GLU A 245 -77.63 19.85 -19.37
C GLU A 245 -78.18 20.86 -18.35
N LYS A 246 -77.41 21.20 -17.31
CA LYS A 246 -77.76 22.24 -16.34
C LYS A 246 -77.93 23.62 -17.00
N LYS A 247 -77.15 23.92 -18.03
CA LYS A 247 -77.26 25.18 -18.80
C LYS A 247 -78.39 25.13 -19.83
N THR A 248 -78.62 23.98 -20.47
CA THR A 248 -79.61 23.83 -21.54
C THR A 248 -81.03 23.64 -21.04
N LYS A 249 -81.25 22.95 -19.91
CA LYS A 249 -82.58 22.77 -19.28
C LYS A 249 -83.38 24.08 -19.13
N PRO A 250 -82.85 25.15 -18.51
CA PRO A 250 -83.61 26.39 -18.36
C PRO A 250 -83.92 27.03 -19.73
N ILE A 251 -83.04 26.89 -20.72
CA ILE A 251 -83.28 27.41 -22.09
C ILE A 251 -84.39 26.60 -22.80
N LEU A 252 -84.44 25.29 -22.57
CA LEU A 252 -85.49 24.43 -23.09
C LEU A 252 -86.83 24.70 -22.40
N ASP A 253 -86.82 24.96 -21.10
CA ASP A 253 -88.01 25.32 -20.34
C ASP A 253 -88.57 26.70 -20.76
N THR A 254 -87.70 27.68 -21.06
CA THR A 254 -88.17 28.94 -21.66
C THR A 254 -88.69 28.74 -23.09
N LEU A 255 -88.06 27.88 -23.89
CA LEU A 255 -88.58 27.57 -25.22
C LEU A 255 -89.95 26.86 -25.16
N ARG A 256 -90.14 25.98 -24.17
CA ARG A 256 -91.40 25.28 -23.93
C ARG A 256 -92.50 26.24 -23.48
N SER A 257 -92.19 27.19 -22.61
CA SER A 257 -93.15 28.23 -22.23
C SER A 257 -93.57 29.11 -23.42
N TYR A 258 -92.69 29.33 -24.40
CA TYR A 258 -93.08 29.99 -25.66
C TYR A 258 -93.96 29.12 -26.57
N GLN A 259 -93.83 27.78 -26.52
CA GLN A 259 -94.68 26.86 -27.28
C GLN A 259 -96.09 26.68 -26.70
N ASP A 260 -96.28 26.97 -25.41
CA ASP A 260 -97.60 26.91 -24.76
C ASP A 260 -98.49 28.13 -25.07
N LEU A 261 -97.98 29.16 -25.76
CA LEU A 261 -98.78 30.29 -26.25
C LEU A 261 -99.30 30.02 -27.68
N PRO A 262 -100.62 30.19 -27.94
CA PRO A 262 -101.18 30.03 -29.28
C PRO A 262 -100.53 30.99 -30.29
N PRO A 263 -100.22 30.56 -31.53
CA PRO A 263 -99.49 31.35 -32.51
C PRO A 263 -100.27 32.54 -33.12
N ASP A 264 -101.43 32.90 -32.57
CA ASP A 264 -102.27 34.02 -33.00
C ASP A 264 -102.49 35.02 -31.86
N LYS A 265 -102.12 36.28 -32.10
CA LYS A 265 -102.06 37.37 -31.10
C LYS A 265 -103.43 37.68 -30.47
N ALA A 266 -104.51 37.47 -31.20
CA ALA A 266 -105.87 37.70 -30.71
C ALA A 266 -106.33 36.59 -29.73
N LEU A 267 -105.96 35.34 -29.99
CA LEU A 267 -106.31 34.20 -29.15
C LEU A 267 -105.44 34.11 -27.89
N ALA A 268 -104.17 34.54 -27.97
CA ALA A 268 -103.31 34.66 -26.80
C ALA A 268 -103.84 35.70 -25.80
N ALA A 269 -104.39 36.83 -26.28
CA ALA A 269 -105.00 37.83 -25.41
C ALA A 269 -106.25 37.29 -24.70
N LEU A 270 -107.09 36.51 -25.39
CA LEU A 270 -108.29 35.90 -24.81
C LEU A 270 -107.94 34.80 -23.80
N ALA A 271 -106.91 33.97 -24.09
CA ALA A 271 -106.41 32.97 -23.15
C ALA A 271 -105.79 33.60 -21.89
N ILE A 272 -105.11 34.75 -22.04
CA ILE A 272 -104.62 35.55 -20.91
C ILE A 272 -105.80 36.10 -20.10
N GLU A 273 -106.85 36.63 -20.74
CA GLU A 273 -108.05 37.15 -20.06
C GLU A 273 -108.81 36.04 -19.32
N ASP A 274 -108.96 34.85 -19.91
CA ASP A 274 -109.59 33.69 -19.27
C ASP A 274 -108.76 33.17 -18.09
N LYS A 275 -107.43 33.12 -18.21
CA LYS A 275 -106.56 32.77 -17.09
C LYS A 275 -106.58 33.84 -16.00
N LYS A 276 -106.71 35.12 -16.35
CA LYS A 276 -106.87 36.23 -15.41
C LYS A 276 -108.21 36.19 -14.69
N ARG A 277 -109.28 35.79 -15.37
CA ARG A 277 -110.59 35.49 -14.74
C ARG A 277 -110.52 34.29 -13.80
N GLN A 278 -109.85 33.21 -14.19
CA GLN A 278 -109.62 32.06 -13.31
C GLN A 278 -108.78 32.45 -12.09
N TYR A 279 -107.77 33.31 -12.27
CA TYR A 279 -106.94 33.83 -11.18
C TYR A 279 -107.75 34.72 -10.23
N ASN A 280 -108.52 35.68 -10.76
CA ASN A 280 -109.39 36.53 -9.94
C ASN A 280 -110.50 35.73 -9.23
N ALA A 281 -111.02 34.65 -9.84
CA ALA A 281 -111.98 33.77 -9.20
C ALA A 281 -111.33 32.96 -8.05
N ALA A 282 -110.10 32.48 -8.24
CA ALA A 282 -109.33 31.82 -7.20
C ALA A 282 -108.92 32.79 -6.07
N GLU A 283 -108.56 34.03 -6.41
CA GLU A 283 -108.26 35.10 -5.44
C GLU A 283 -109.50 35.49 -4.64
N LYS A 284 -110.66 35.63 -5.29
CA LYS A 284 -111.93 35.88 -4.60
C LYS A 284 -112.35 34.70 -3.71
N TYR A 285 -112.07 33.46 -4.12
CA TYR A 285 -112.27 32.28 -3.28
C TYR A 285 -111.31 32.28 -2.07
N LEU A 286 -110.07 32.73 -2.26
CA LEU A 286 -109.08 32.88 -1.19
C LEU A 286 -109.46 34.02 -0.24
N GLU A 287 -110.00 35.13 -0.75
CA GLU A 287 -110.57 36.23 0.03
C GLU A 287 -111.81 35.80 0.82
N ASP A 288 -112.73 35.02 0.23
CA ASP A 288 -113.89 34.45 0.95
C ASP A 288 -113.45 33.46 2.04
N VAL A 289 -112.41 32.65 1.79
CA VAL A 289 -111.79 31.75 2.78
C VAL A 289 -111.08 32.52 3.89
N LEU A 290 -110.47 33.68 3.59
CA LEU A 290 -109.86 34.56 4.59
C LEU A 290 -110.90 35.38 5.39
N GLN A 291 -111.99 35.85 4.77
CA GLN A 291 -113.08 36.53 5.48
C GLN A 291 -113.88 35.58 6.38
N SER A 292 -114.04 34.32 5.97
CA SER A 292 -114.63 33.28 6.83
C SER A 292 -113.70 32.85 7.98
N ALA A 293 -112.39 33.07 7.90
CA ALA A 293 -111.44 32.87 9.00
C ALA A 293 -111.37 34.05 9.98
N LEU A 294 -111.71 35.28 9.55
CA LEU A 294 -111.75 36.50 10.39
C LEU A 294 -113.08 36.70 11.16
N ALA A 295 -114.20 36.16 10.66
CA ALA A 295 -115.51 36.19 11.35
C ALA A 295 -115.64 35.14 12.49
N THR A 296 -114.62 34.30 12.70
CA THR A 296 -114.56 33.27 13.75
C THR A 296 -113.54 33.58 14.86
N SER A 297 -113.05 34.83 14.94
CA SER A 297 -112.00 35.24 15.89
C SER A 297 -112.33 36.49 16.75
N GLU A 298 -113.60 36.89 16.84
CA GLU A 298 -114.11 37.83 17.87
C GLU A 298 -115.01 37.06 18.85
N ASP A 299 -114.39 36.49 19.89
CA ASP A 299 -114.90 36.48 21.27
C ASP A 299 -114.20 37.63 22.02
#